data_AF-A0A366XGC3-F1
#
_entry.id   AF-A0A366XGC3-F1
#
_cell.length_a   1.000
_cell.length_b   1.000
_cell.length_c   1.000
_cell.angle_alpha   90.00
_cell.angle_beta   90.00
_cell.angle_gamma   90.00
#
_symmetry.space_group_name_H-M   'P 1'
#
loop_
_entity.id
_entity.type
_entity.pdbx_description
1 polymer ?
#
loop_
_entity_poly.entity_id
_entity_poly.type
_entity_poly.pdbx_seq_one_letter_code
_entity_poly.pdbx_strand_id
1 'polypeptide(L)'
;MEWNVNTYKQISQQVLKFEKCIDHLASLHEIDDLHRLTMPKKAENVYEAFKGIQAQSNIILVYCVAVSMLDLIQDLLTDCADGVFESHADIYNSATELTATLTSLIETLAPKVLAPAFSLHAKYIEEIDEKKSELHDAEHKLNEGIQRLQLVEDELKQTHKSTLLIEENINHAGNRLLSKNQQTLDSRISAAQDEIQSILRSAQDDFNVYTSRSERKIEELMAKAENQNQIHTSDINDLFNAHEKESTNRIEVRIQRAEGIAANLSKQASDAKELYDDIASEQKESFHAFIQDSQSSINDSIRKTSTEASQKVQKAQIDAQESFNTFLNENITSINERIEEKVSEYDDLKKTMESTFQEKIDSLEDQLSIVTSGVMADQHIKQANTERRAYWALQLTGFAFMLAAIYAGSLFFSELTNVHIPFLPKPDLVIHIDGALYSGLNLTTLLFMRLSMIILLTAPAIYLLKEAAGHRHKENLYRQRGIQLATISPYLEELEKEERAAIKKELVKSFFNFHDGKADTQNVPDFLRDMKEAVGIAKSLNGQTKTVSQRFGRKPK
;
A
#
# COMPACT_ATOMS: atom_id res chain seq x y z
N MET A 1 -51.22 -51.27 2.24
CA MET A 1 -52.01 -50.83 3.40
C MET A 1 -51.56 -49.42 3.69
N GLU A 2 -52.41 -48.43 3.46
CA GLU A 2 -52.07 -47.02 3.70
C GLU A 2 -52.17 -46.74 5.20
N TRP A 3 -51.16 -46.10 5.76
CA TRP A 3 -51.17 -45.68 7.17
C TRP A 3 -52.03 -44.42 7.34
N ASN A 4 -52.61 -44.24 8.52
CA ASN A 4 -53.66 -43.24 8.75
C ASN A 4 -53.11 -41.81 8.59
N VAL A 5 -53.69 -41.04 7.66
CA VAL A 5 -53.30 -39.65 7.35
C VAL A 5 -53.39 -38.74 8.59
N ASN A 6 -54.30 -39.02 9.52
CA ASN A 6 -54.39 -38.27 10.78
C ASN A 6 -53.18 -38.52 11.68
N THR A 7 -52.65 -39.74 11.69
CA THR A 7 -51.44 -40.10 12.43
C THR A 7 -50.21 -39.45 11.80
N TYR A 8 -50.12 -39.41 10.46
CA TYR A 8 -49.07 -38.65 9.76
C TYR A 8 -49.12 -37.16 10.11
N LYS A 9 -50.33 -36.57 10.10
CA LYS A 9 -50.52 -35.16 10.45
C LYS A 9 -50.12 -34.87 11.89
N GLN A 10 -50.46 -35.77 12.83
CA GLN A 10 -50.09 -35.64 14.24
C GLN A 10 -48.57 -35.71 14.43
N ILE A 11 -47.89 -36.66 13.77
CA ILE A 11 -46.43 -36.78 13.87
C ILE A 11 -45.75 -35.61 13.18
N SER A 12 -46.22 -35.18 12.00
CA SER A 12 -45.70 -34.01 11.31
C SER A 12 -45.84 -32.74 12.15
N GLN A 13 -46.95 -32.58 12.89
CA GLN A 13 -47.12 -31.46 13.82
C GLN A 13 -46.14 -31.54 15.00
N GLN A 14 -45.87 -32.73 15.53
CA GLN A 14 -44.91 -32.92 16.62
C GLN A 14 -43.47 -32.72 16.15
N VAL A 15 -43.12 -33.19 14.96
CA VAL A 15 -41.81 -32.95 14.34
C VAL A 15 -41.61 -31.47 14.03
N LEU A 16 -42.64 -30.76 13.56
CA LEU A 16 -42.57 -29.31 13.32
C LEU A 16 -42.46 -28.52 14.62
N LYS A 17 -43.13 -28.96 15.70
CA LYS A 17 -42.99 -28.36 17.04
C LYS A 17 -41.56 -28.56 17.54
N PHE A 18 -41.01 -29.75 17.37
CA PHE A 18 -39.64 -30.10 17.71
C PHE A 18 -38.61 -29.30 16.88
N GLU A 19 -38.81 -29.15 15.57
CA GLU A 19 -38.02 -28.30 14.66
C GLU A 19 -37.94 -26.85 15.16
N LYS A 20 -39.09 -26.26 15.52
CA LYS A 20 -39.13 -24.89 16.06
C LYS A 20 -38.36 -24.73 17.37
N CYS A 21 -38.34 -25.75 18.23
CA CYS A 21 -37.53 -25.73 19.44
C CYS A 21 -36.03 -25.73 19.12
N ILE A 22 -35.62 -26.44 18.06
CA ILE A 22 -34.23 -26.48 17.60
C ILE A 22 -33.83 -25.16 16.94
N ASP A 23 -34.69 -24.60 16.09
CA ASP A 23 -34.45 -23.29 15.47
C ASP A 23 -34.32 -22.18 16.52
N HIS A 24 -35.14 -22.25 17.58
CA HIS A 24 -35.02 -21.35 18.72
C HIS A 24 -33.66 -21.51 19.41
N LEU A 25 -33.20 -22.75 19.64
CA LEU A 25 -31.87 -23.04 20.20
C LEU A 25 -30.74 -22.47 19.31
N ALA A 26 -30.84 -22.63 17.99
CA ALA A 26 -29.86 -22.13 17.03
C ALA A 26 -29.84 -20.59 16.93
N SER A 27 -30.95 -19.92 17.25
CA SER A 27 -31.08 -18.46 17.24
C SER A 27 -30.51 -17.75 18.48
N LEU A 28 -30.29 -18.48 19.58
CA LEU A 28 -29.67 -17.93 20.79
C LEU A 28 -28.17 -17.74 20.52
N HIS A 29 -27.73 -16.47 20.49
CA HIS A 29 -26.38 -16.03 20.06
C HIS A 29 -25.26 -16.34 21.08
N GLU A 30 -25.29 -17.53 21.69
CA GLU A 30 -24.31 -18.03 22.65
C GLU A 30 -23.72 -19.37 22.16
N ILE A 31 -23.02 -19.30 21.03
CA ILE A 31 -22.33 -20.44 20.40
C ILE A 31 -20.83 -20.25 20.62
N ASP A 32 -20.29 -20.79 21.71
CA ASP A 32 -18.84 -20.93 21.87
C ASP A 32 -18.40 -22.24 22.56
N ASP A 33 -19.34 -23.17 22.81
CA ASP A 33 -19.03 -24.44 23.45
C ASP A 33 -19.23 -25.63 22.50
N LEU A 34 -18.18 -26.44 22.33
CA LEU A 34 -18.12 -27.55 21.35
C LEU A 34 -19.22 -28.59 21.57
N HIS A 35 -19.73 -28.71 22.80
CA HIS A 35 -20.84 -29.60 23.16
C HIS A 35 -22.19 -29.14 22.58
N ARG A 36 -22.33 -27.86 22.20
CA ARG A 36 -23.57 -27.27 21.65
C ARG A 36 -23.71 -27.44 20.13
N LEU A 37 -22.67 -27.86 19.42
CA LEU A 37 -22.69 -28.11 17.96
C LEU A 37 -23.31 -29.48 17.60
N THR A 38 -23.34 -30.44 18.52
CA THR A 38 -23.81 -31.81 18.25
C THR A 38 -25.32 -31.95 18.34
N MET A 39 -25.98 -31.19 19.23
CA MET A 39 -27.43 -31.26 19.43
C MET A 39 -28.25 -30.81 18.21
N PRO A 40 -27.99 -29.63 17.60
CA PRO A 40 -28.71 -29.22 16.39
C PRO A 40 -28.57 -30.24 15.26
N LYS A 41 -27.38 -30.86 15.13
CA LYS A 41 -27.11 -31.88 14.12
C LYS A 41 -27.85 -33.20 14.38
N LYS A 42 -27.91 -33.67 15.64
CA LYS A 42 -28.70 -34.86 16.01
C LYS A 42 -30.18 -34.61 15.75
N ALA A 43 -30.65 -33.41 16.06
CA ALA A 43 -32.04 -33.03 15.90
C ALA A 43 -32.42 -32.81 14.42
N GLU A 44 -31.51 -32.29 13.60
CA GLU A 44 -31.60 -32.25 12.13
C GLU A 44 -31.69 -33.66 11.54
N ASN A 45 -30.92 -34.63 12.05
CA ASN A 45 -31.01 -36.02 11.60
C ASN A 45 -32.38 -36.65 11.88
N VAL A 46 -33.01 -36.34 13.03
CA VAL A 46 -34.39 -36.77 13.34
C VAL A 46 -35.38 -36.18 12.35
N TYR A 47 -35.21 -34.90 11.99
CA TYR A 47 -36.05 -34.22 11.01
C TYR A 47 -35.89 -34.78 9.60
N GLU A 48 -34.65 -34.97 9.13
CA GLU A 48 -34.37 -35.52 7.80
C GLU A 48 -34.85 -36.97 7.68
N ALA A 49 -34.75 -37.77 8.75
CA ALA A 49 -35.35 -39.10 8.80
C ALA A 49 -36.88 -39.03 8.61
N PHE A 50 -37.56 -38.08 9.27
CA PHE A 50 -39.01 -37.90 9.10
C PHE A 50 -39.41 -37.41 7.71
N LYS A 51 -38.63 -36.49 7.13
CA LYS A 51 -38.90 -35.89 5.81
C LYS A 51 -38.92 -36.94 4.68
N GLY A 52 -38.20 -38.05 4.86
CA GLY A 52 -38.28 -39.22 3.98
C GLY A 52 -39.63 -39.95 4.00
N ILE A 53 -40.48 -39.68 4.99
CA ILE A 53 -41.84 -40.23 5.10
C ILE A 53 -42.85 -39.29 4.43
N GLN A 54 -43.46 -39.77 3.35
CA GLN A 54 -44.61 -39.14 2.72
C GLN A 54 -45.91 -39.81 3.21
N ALA A 55 -47.04 -39.11 3.11
CA ALA A 55 -48.35 -39.67 3.50
C ALA A 55 -48.68 -40.99 2.78
N GLN A 56 -48.11 -41.22 1.59
CA GLN A 56 -48.29 -42.43 0.78
C GLN A 56 -47.17 -43.49 1.00
N SER A 57 -46.24 -43.26 1.92
CA SER A 57 -45.13 -44.20 2.17
C SER A 57 -45.64 -45.58 2.62
N ASN A 58 -44.94 -46.62 2.19
CA ASN A 58 -45.24 -48.01 2.56
C ASN A 58 -45.16 -48.18 4.09
N ILE A 59 -46.15 -48.84 4.69
CA ILE A 59 -46.23 -49.10 6.13
C ILE A 59 -44.97 -49.74 6.73
N ILE A 60 -44.23 -50.56 5.96
CA ILE A 60 -42.95 -51.15 6.36
C ILE A 60 -41.87 -50.07 6.47
N LEU A 61 -41.78 -49.19 5.47
CA LEU A 61 -40.83 -48.08 5.47
C LEU A 61 -41.15 -47.11 6.61
N VAL A 62 -42.43 -46.78 6.81
CA VAL A 62 -42.88 -45.94 7.92
C VAL A 62 -42.49 -46.56 9.26
N TYR A 63 -42.68 -47.86 9.42
CA TYR A 63 -42.28 -48.58 10.64
C TYR A 63 -40.77 -48.54 10.87
N CYS A 64 -39.96 -48.87 9.86
CA CYS A 64 -38.51 -48.84 9.98
C CYS A 64 -37.98 -47.44 10.33
N VAL A 65 -38.48 -46.41 9.64
CA VAL A 65 -38.08 -45.02 9.91
C VAL A 65 -38.55 -44.58 11.30
N ALA A 66 -39.76 -44.95 11.73
CA ALA A 66 -40.24 -44.63 13.08
C ALA A 66 -39.36 -45.27 14.17
N VAL A 67 -38.91 -46.51 13.98
CA VAL A 67 -37.97 -47.18 14.89
C VAL A 67 -36.61 -46.45 14.91
N SER A 68 -36.05 -46.11 13.74
CA SER A 68 -34.78 -45.37 13.68
C SER A 68 -34.87 -43.96 14.27
N MET A 69 -35.99 -43.26 14.08
CA MET A 69 -36.23 -41.97 14.72
C MET A 69 -36.32 -42.11 16.25
N LEU A 70 -36.95 -43.18 16.74
CA LEU A 70 -37.06 -43.44 18.18
C LEU A 70 -35.67 -43.56 18.83
N ASP A 71 -34.75 -44.30 18.20
CA ASP A 71 -33.37 -44.45 18.69
C ASP A 71 -32.62 -43.10 18.72
N LEU A 72 -32.71 -42.31 17.63
CA LEU A 72 -32.07 -40.99 17.56
C LEU A 72 -32.61 -40.00 18.59
N ILE A 73 -33.91 -40.06 18.90
CA ILE A 73 -34.52 -39.21 19.93
C ILE A 73 -34.14 -39.67 21.34
N GLN A 74 -33.99 -40.97 21.59
CA GLN A 74 -33.50 -41.48 22.88
C GLN A 74 -32.07 -41.02 23.17
N ASP A 75 -31.21 -41.02 22.15
CA ASP A 75 -29.86 -40.46 22.26
C ASP A 75 -29.90 -38.96 22.59
N LEU A 76 -30.81 -38.20 21.97
CA LEU A 76 -30.96 -36.77 22.25
C LEU A 76 -31.52 -36.51 23.65
N LEU A 77 -32.49 -37.31 24.10
CA LEU A 77 -33.06 -37.21 25.45
C LEU A 77 -32.00 -37.47 26.53
N THR A 78 -31.07 -38.38 26.27
CA THR A 78 -29.95 -38.67 27.18
C THR A 78 -29.03 -37.45 27.29
N ASP A 79 -28.69 -36.80 26.18
CA ASP A 79 -27.86 -35.59 26.18
C ASP A 79 -28.57 -34.38 26.84
N CYS A 80 -29.91 -34.31 26.75
CA CYS A 80 -30.70 -33.25 27.37
C CYS A 80 -30.94 -33.48 28.88
N ALA A 81 -30.78 -34.71 29.39
CA ALA A 81 -31.07 -35.08 30.78
C ALA A 81 -30.10 -34.45 31.79
N ASP A 82 -28.90 -34.02 31.37
CA ASP A 82 -27.88 -33.43 32.23
C ASP A 82 -28.24 -32.01 32.73
N GLY A 83 -29.36 -31.42 32.29
CA GLY A 83 -30.07 -30.35 33.01
C GLY A 83 -29.36 -28.99 33.13
N VAL A 84 -28.29 -28.75 32.37
CA VAL A 84 -27.40 -27.58 32.56
C VAL A 84 -28.01 -26.26 32.04
N PHE A 85 -29.01 -26.28 31.15
CA PHE A 85 -29.57 -25.07 30.53
C PHE A 85 -31.11 -25.11 30.44
N GLU A 86 -31.77 -23.97 30.72
CA GLU A 86 -33.24 -23.83 30.61
C GLU A 86 -33.75 -24.14 29.20
N SER A 87 -32.97 -23.84 28.16
CA SER A 87 -33.33 -24.12 26.77
C SER A 87 -33.36 -25.62 26.43
N HIS A 88 -32.69 -26.47 27.22
CA HIS A 88 -32.78 -27.93 27.05
C HIS A 88 -34.10 -28.50 27.57
N ALA A 89 -34.81 -27.80 28.48
CA ALA A 89 -36.08 -28.27 29.00
C ALA A 89 -37.17 -28.31 27.91
N ASP A 90 -37.20 -27.30 27.02
CA ASP A 90 -38.18 -27.25 25.92
C ASP A 90 -37.93 -28.31 24.85
N ILE A 91 -36.65 -28.58 24.55
CA ILE A 91 -36.24 -29.66 23.64
C ILE A 91 -36.55 -31.01 24.28
N TYR A 92 -36.22 -31.20 25.56
CA TYR A 92 -36.49 -32.45 26.28
C TYR A 92 -37.98 -32.77 26.31
N ASN A 93 -38.82 -31.78 26.64
CA ASN A 93 -40.27 -31.96 26.66
C ASN A 93 -40.82 -32.29 25.26
N SER A 94 -40.36 -31.59 24.23
CA SER A 94 -40.81 -31.83 22.85
C SER A 94 -40.32 -33.19 22.32
N ALA A 95 -39.09 -33.58 22.64
CA ALA A 95 -38.54 -34.90 22.32
C ALA A 95 -39.31 -36.02 23.03
N THR A 96 -39.68 -35.84 24.30
CA THR A 96 -40.45 -36.82 25.07
C THR A 96 -41.86 -37.01 24.50
N GLU A 97 -42.53 -35.92 24.12
CA GLU A 97 -43.83 -35.98 23.43
C GLU A 97 -43.73 -36.71 22.08
N LEU A 98 -42.66 -36.45 21.32
CA LEU A 98 -42.41 -37.09 20.03
C LEU A 98 -42.12 -38.59 20.20
N THR A 99 -41.31 -38.97 21.20
CA THR A 99 -41.05 -40.36 21.58
C THR A 99 -42.35 -41.10 21.91
N ALA A 100 -43.21 -40.55 22.77
CA ALA A 100 -44.48 -41.18 23.11
C ALA A 100 -45.37 -41.39 21.88
N THR A 101 -45.38 -40.42 20.96
CA THR A 101 -46.15 -40.50 19.70
C THR A 101 -45.59 -41.58 18.77
N LEU A 102 -44.26 -41.67 18.63
CA LEU A 102 -43.59 -42.67 17.80
C LEU A 102 -43.73 -44.09 18.38
N THR A 103 -43.60 -44.27 19.69
CA THR A 103 -43.81 -45.57 20.33
C THR A 103 -45.24 -46.08 20.11
N SER A 104 -46.25 -45.22 20.29
CA SER A 104 -47.64 -45.58 20.00
C SER A 104 -47.87 -45.94 18.53
N LEU A 105 -47.21 -45.22 17.60
CA LEU A 105 -47.23 -45.56 16.19
C LEU A 105 -46.63 -46.95 15.95
N ILE A 106 -45.43 -47.22 16.48
CA ILE A 106 -44.71 -48.47 16.31
C ILE A 106 -45.56 -49.64 16.83
N GLU A 107 -46.15 -49.53 18.02
CA GLU A 107 -47.02 -50.57 18.58
C GLU A 107 -48.27 -50.83 17.70
N THR A 108 -48.81 -49.78 17.07
CA THR A 108 -49.96 -49.89 16.17
C THR A 108 -49.58 -50.51 14.81
N LEU A 109 -48.37 -50.21 14.33
CA LEU A 109 -47.85 -50.66 13.04
C LEU A 109 -47.22 -52.06 13.12
N ALA A 110 -46.61 -52.43 14.24
CA ALA A 110 -45.91 -53.71 14.45
C ALA A 110 -46.76 -54.93 14.03
N PRO A 111 -48.00 -55.14 14.50
CA PRO A 111 -48.80 -56.29 14.06
C PRO A 111 -49.17 -56.23 12.57
N LYS A 112 -49.24 -55.03 11.97
CA LYS A 112 -49.57 -54.84 10.54
C LYS A 112 -48.37 -54.99 9.61
N VAL A 113 -47.15 -54.81 10.11
CA VAL A 113 -45.90 -55.00 9.37
C VAL A 113 -45.40 -56.44 9.52
N LEU A 114 -45.54 -57.00 10.72
CA LEU A 114 -45.12 -58.37 11.01
C LEU A 114 -46.08 -59.40 10.39
N ALA A 115 -47.40 -59.19 10.39
CA ALA A 115 -48.35 -60.16 9.83
C ALA A 115 -48.18 -60.43 8.31
N PRO A 116 -47.95 -59.44 7.43
CA PRO A 116 -47.64 -59.67 6.02
C PRO A 116 -46.23 -60.24 5.78
N ALA A 117 -45.27 -59.94 6.66
CA ALA A 117 -43.93 -60.55 6.61
C ALA A 117 -44.01 -62.05 6.94
N PHE A 118 -44.89 -62.46 7.85
CA PHE A 118 -45.23 -63.87 8.11
C PHE A 118 -46.08 -64.51 6.98
N SER A 119 -46.85 -63.74 6.20
CA SER A 119 -47.59 -64.27 5.04
C SER A 119 -46.76 -64.35 3.74
N LEU A 120 -45.68 -63.59 3.60
CA LEU A 120 -44.68 -63.79 2.52
C LEU A 120 -43.84 -65.04 2.76
N HIS A 121 -43.68 -65.45 4.02
CA HIS A 121 -43.14 -66.76 4.40
C HIS A 121 -44.11 -67.91 4.03
N ALA A 122 -45.43 -67.66 4.05
CA ALA A 122 -46.45 -68.62 3.64
C ALA A 122 -46.59 -68.79 2.10
N LYS A 123 -46.13 -67.84 1.28
CA LYS A 123 -46.14 -67.98 -0.19
C LYS A 123 -44.94 -68.77 -0.75
N TYR A 124 -43.87 -68.88 0.03
CA TYR A 124 -42.78 -69.84 -0.19
C TYR A 124 -43.16 -71.27 0.24
N ILE A 125 -44.30 -71.44 0.92
CA ILE A 125 -44.86 -72.75 1.30
C ILE A 125 -45.80 -73.32 0.20
N GLU A 126 -46.24 -72.51 -0.77
CA GLU A 126 -47.11 -72.98 -1.86
C GLU A 126 -46.33 -73.70 -3.00
N GLU A 127 -45.04 -73.40 -3.17
CA GLU A 127 -44.12 -74.22 -4.00
C GLU A 127 -43.72 -75.55 -3.31
N ILE A 128 -44.02 -75.69 -2.01
CA ILE A 128 -43.92 -76.94 -1.23
C ILE A 128 -45.23 -77.76 -1.34
N ASP A 129 -46.38 -77.13 -1.65
CA ASP A 129 -47.68 -77.80 -1.72
C ASP A 129 -47.92 -78.57 -3.04
N GLU A 130 -47.16 -78.32 -4.11
CA GLU A 130 -47.13 -79.21 -5.30
C GLU A 130 -46.35 -80.52 -5.01
N LYS A 131 -45.35 -80.48 -4.11
CA LYS A 131 -44.70 -81.69 -3.54
C LYS A 131 -45.51 -82.37 -2.44
N LYS A 132 -46.59 -81.75 -1.97
CA LYS A 132 -47.48 -82.30 -0.93
C LYS A 132 -48.56 -83.21 -1.48
N SER A 133 -48.85 -83.16 -2.78
CA SER A 133 -49.74 -84.16 -3.43
C SER A 133 -49.09 -85.54 -3.57
N GLU A 134 -47.76 -85.64 -3.60
CA GLU A 134 -47.03 -86.91 -3.46
C GLU A 134 -46.90 -87.34 -1.98
N LEU A 135 -46.96 -86.38 -1.04
CA LEU A 135 -46.97 -86.64 0.39
C LEU A 135 -48.34 -87.13 0.89
N HIS A 136 -49.45 -86.75 0.26
CA HIS A 136 -50.80 -87.14 0.72
C HIS A 136 -51.17 -88.60 0.36
N ASP A 137 -50.56 -89.19 -0.67
CA ASP A 137 -50.64 -90.64 -0.95
C ASP A 137 -49.75 -91.45 0.02
N ALA A 138 -48.70 -90.83 0.58
CA ALA A 138 -47.89 -91.39 1.66
C ALA A 138 -48.55 -91.23 3.05
N GLU A 139 -49.32 -90.16 3.27
CA GLU A 139 -50.05 -89.87 4.50
C GLU A 139 -51.29 -90.77 4.66
N HIS A 140 -51.93 -91.20 3.57
CA HIS A 140 -52.99 -92.23 3.63
C HIS A 140 -52.43 -93.61 4.03
N LYS A 141 -51.21 -93.97 3.60
CA LYS A 141 -50.53 -95.20 4.06
C LYS A 141 -50.04 -95.09 5.52
N LEU A 142 -49.69 -93.88 5.95
CA LEU A 142 -49.26 -93.61 7.33
C LEU A 142 -50.44 -93.62 8.32
N ASN A 143 -51.62 -93.11 7.94
CA ASN A 143 -52.81 -93.13 8.80
C ASN A 143 -53.43 -94.53 8.94
N GLU A 144 -53.30 -95.41 7.93
CA GLU A 144 -53.61 -96.83 8.07
C GLU A 144 -52.61 -97.56 9.01
N GLY A 145 -51.34 -97.11 9.02
CA GLY A 145 -50.32 -97.52 9.98
C GLY A 145 -50.58 -97.03 11.40
N ILE A 146 -51.11 -95.81 11.57
CA ILE A 146 -51.43 -95.22 12.88
C ILE A 146 -52.65 -95.88 13.53
N GLN A 147 -53.66 -96.31 12.76
CA GLN A 147 -54.76 -97.12 13.31
C GLN A 147 -54.34 -98.56 13.69
N ARG A 148 -53.34 -99.15 13.01
CA ARG A 148 -52.73 -100.42 13.46
C ARG A 148 -51.84 -100.22 14.69
N LEU A 149 -51.17 -99.08 14.82
CA LEU A 149 -50.33 -98.76 15.98
C LEU A 149 -51.13 -98.42 17.23
N GLN A 150 -52.37 -97.92 17.13
CA GLN A 150 -53.24 -97.76 18.30
C GLN A 150 -53.80 -99.09 18.84
N LEU A 151 -54.06 -100.08 17.96
CA LEU A 151 -54.41 -101.44 18.38
C LEU A 151 -53.20 -102.16 19.04
N VAL A 152 -51.99 -101.93 18.51
CA VAL A 152 -50.73 -102.44 19.07
C VAL A 152 -50.33 -101.72 20.36
N GLU A 153 -50.70 -100.45 20.55
CA GLU A 153 -50.47 -99.68 21.79
C GLU A 153 -51.32 -100.21 22.95
N ASP A 154 -52.58 -100.59 22.71
CA ASP A 154 -53.44 -101.17 23.73
C ASP A 154 -53.08 -102.64 24.05
N GLU A 155 -52.60 -103.43 23.07
CA GLU A 155 -51.97 -104.74 23.32
C GLU A 155 -50.61 -104.62 24.04
N LEU A 156 -49.81 -103.57 23.78
CA LEU A 156 -48.55 -103.29 24.47
C LEU A 156 -48.76 -102.82 25.91
N LYS A 157 -49.83 -102.09 26.23
CA LYS A 157 -50.18 -101.74 27.62
C LYS A 157 -50.62 -102.96 28.43
N GLN A 158 -51.29 -103.93 27.80
CA GLN A 158 -51.65 -105.21 28.43
C GLN A 158 -50.46 -106.17 28.53
N THR A 159 -49.54 -106.16 27.54
CA THR A 159 -48.30 -106.95 27.55
C THR A 159 -47.30 -106.39 28.55
N HIS A 160 -47.11 -105.07 28.63
CA HIS A 160 -46.22 -104.42 29.61
C HIS A 160 -46.58 -104.74 31.07
N LYS A 161 -47.87 -104.94 31.36
CA LYS A 161 -48.36 -105.35 32.69
C LYS A 161 -48.07 -106.84 33.00
N SER A 162 -47.93 -107.70 32.01
CA SER A 162 -47.47 -109.10 32.17
C SER A 162 -45.95 -109.24 32.04
N THR A 163 -45.23 -108.36 31.33
CA THR A 163 -43.76 -108.33 31.29
C THR A 163 -43.17 -107.89 32.63
N LEU A 164 -43.78 -106.94 33.34
CA LEU A 164 -43.34 -106.54 34.69
C LEU A 164 -43.40 -107.69 35.72
N LEU A 165 -44.29 -108.66 35.54
CA LEU A 165 -44.41 -109.86 36.40
C LEU A 165 -43.45 -111.01 35.98
N ILE A 166 -42.90 -110.95 34.77
CA ILE A 166 -41.87 -111.88 34.24
C ILE A 166 -40.46 -111.32 34.51
N GLU A 167 -40.29 -110.00 34.44
CA GLU A 167 -39.05 -109.28 34.70
C GLU A 167 -38.60 -109.38 36.18
N GLU A 168 -39.54 -109.46 37.13
CA GLU A 168 -39.26 -109.76 38.54
C GLU A 168 -38.74 -111.22 38.74
N ASN A 169 -39.16 -112.17 37.89
CA ASN A 169 -38.71 -113.57 37.95
C ASN A 169 -37.42 -113.85 37.15
N ILE A 170 -37.12 -113.07 36.10
CA ILE A 170 -35.87 -113.15 35.33
C ILE A 170 -34.71 -112.45 36.05
N ASN A 171 -34.97 -111.36 36.78
CA ASN A 171 -33.97 -110.67 37.59
C ASN A 171 -33.40 -111.53 38.73
N HIS A 172 -34.14 -112.53 39.23
CA HIS A 172 -33.62 -113.44 40.26
C HIS A 172 -32.73 -114.58 39.70
N ALA A 173 -32.85 -114.89 38.40
CA ALA A 173 -32.06 -115.94 37.72
C ALA A 173 -30.85 -115.37 36.93
N GLY A 174 -30.97 -114.18 36.33
CA GLY A 174 -29.88 -113.51 35.59
C GLY A 174 -28.72 -113.04 36.47
N ASN A 175 -29.02 -112.57 37.69
CA ASN A 175 -28.01 -112.11 38.65
C ASN A 175 -27.07 -113.24 39.16
N ARG A 176 -27.42 -114.51 38.93
CA ARG A 176 -26.54 -115.66 39.26
C ARG A 176 -25.59 -116.08 38.12
N LEU A 177 -25.88 -115.72 36.87
CA LEU A 177 -25.05 -116.06 35.70
C LEU A 177 -24.12 -114.91 35.29
N LEU A 178 -24.55 -113.65 35.47
CA LEU A 178 -23.75 -112.47 35.15
C LEU A 178 -22.50 -112.35 36.06
N SER A 179 -22.64 -112.62 37.36
CA SER A 179 -21.56 -112.58 38.34
C SER A 179 -20.36 -113.51 38.01
N LYS A 180 -20.59 -114.62 37.31
CA LYS A 180 -19.55 -115.61 37.00
C LYS A 180 -18.78 -115.29 35.70
N ASN A 181 -19.41 -114.59 34.76
CA ASN A 181 -18.76 -114.15 33.51
C ASN A 181 -18.03 -112.81 33.66
N GLN A 182 -18.49 -111.94 34.55
CA GLN A 182 -17.87 -110.64 34.81
C GLN A 182 -16.47 -110.78 35.45
N GLN A 183 -16.29 -111.76 36.34
CA GLN A 183 -15.00 -112.04 37.00
C GLN A 183 -13.89 -112.54 36.04
N THR A 184 -14.26 -113.04 34.85
CA THR A 184 -13.30 -113.53 33.84
C THR A 184 -12.99 -112.48 32.76
N LEU A 185 -13.90 -111.52 32.54
CA LEU A 185 -13.70 -110.40 31.61
C LEU A 185 -12.81 -109.32 32.25
N ASP A 186 -12.99 -109.04 33.54
CA ASP A 186 -12.24 -107.98 34.23
C ASP A 186 -10.74 -108.27 34.30
N SER A 187 -10.32 -109.53 34.39
CA SER A 187 -8.89 -109.89 34.41
C SER A 187 -8.19 -109.74 33.05
N ARG A 188 -8.94 -109.72 31.93
CA ARG A 188 -8.37 -109.55 30.58
C ARG A 188 -8.42 -108.10 30.11
N ILE A 189 -9.39 -107.32 30.60
CA ILE A 189 -9.51 -105.90 30.27
C ILE A 189 -8.43 -105.07 31.00
N SER A 190 -8.12 -105.36 32.26
CA SER A 190 -7.05 -104.64 32.97
C SER A 190 -5.67 -104.82 32.32
N ALA A 191 -5.34 -106.02 31.81
CA ALA A 191 -4.06 -106.26 31.14
C ALA A 191 -3.92 -105.50 29.80
N ALA A 192 -5.02 -105.34 29.04
CA ALA A 192 -5.03 -104.59 27.79
C ALA A 192 -5.02 -103.06 28.01
N GLN A 193 -5.54 -102.59 29.15
CA GLN A 193 -5.64 -101.17 29.48
C GLN A 193 -4.29 -100.58 29.94
N ASP A 194 -3.46 -101.37 30.62
CA ASP A 194 -2.10 -100.98 31.03
C ASP A 194 -1.14 -100.84 29.82
N GLU A 195 -1.30 -101.69 28.80
CA GLU A 195 -0.49 -101.63 27.57
C GLU A 195 -0.82 -100.39 26.71
N ILE A 196 -2.11 -100.04 26.63
CA ILE A 196 -2.57 -98.84 25.89
C ILE A 196 -2.12 -97.54 26.58
N GLN A 197 -2.14 -97.48 27.92
CA GLN A 197 -1.67 -96.28 28.64
C GLN A 197 -0.15 -96.08 28.55
N SER A 198 0.63 -97.17 28.48
CA SER A 198 2.08 -97.11 28.26
C SER A 198 2.44 -96.52 26.89
N ILE A 199 1.74 -96.93 25.83
CA ILE A 199 1.95 -96.41 24.47
C ILE A 199 1.51 -94.94 24.36
N LEU A 200 0.40 -94.57 25.02
CA LEU A 200 -0.10 -93.20 24.98
C LEU A 200 0.86 -92.21 25.67
N ARG A 201 1.45 -92.58 26.82
CA ARG A 201 2.45 -91.74 27.51
C ARG A 201 3.74 -91.59 26.71
N SER A 202 4.23 -92.66 26.08
CA SER A 202 5.41 -92.59 25.22
C SER A 202 5.22 -91.64 24.02
N ALA A 203 4.04 -91.70 23.37
CA ALA A 203 3.73 -90.80 22.26
C ALA A 203 3.57 -89.34 22.69
N GLN A 204 3.07 -89.09 23.90
CA GLN A 204 2.91 -87.76 24.45
C GLN A 204 4.25 -87.14 24.87
N ASP A 205 5.15 -87.94 25.43
CA ASP A 205 6.51 -87.51 25.79
C ASP A 205 7.34 -87.20 24.54
N ASP A 206 7.27 -88.02 23.50
CA ASP A 206 7.93 -87.73 22.22
C ASP A 206 7.41 -86.43 21.59
N PHE A 207 6.09 -86.21 21.63
CA PHE A 207 5.49 -84.98 21.11
C PHE A 207 5.96 -83.74 21.89
N ASN A 208 6.02 -83.83 23.22
CA ASN A 208 6.52 -82.74 24.07
C ASN A 208 8.01 -82.45 23.82
N VAL A 209 8.83 -83.48 23.55
CA VAL A 209 10.24 -83.32 23.18
C VAL A 209 10.38 -82.64 21.81
N TYR A 210 9.57 -83.01 20.83
CA TYR A 210 9.59 -82.36 19.51
C TYR A 210 9.11 -80.90 19.56
N THR A 211 8.05 -80.60 20.32
CA THR A 211 7.55 -79.24 20.51
C THR A 211 8.60 -78.38 21.23
N SER A 212 9.17 -78.86 22.34
CA SER A 212 10.22 -78.14 23.08
C SER A 212 11.48 -77.89 22.23
N ARG A 213 11.83 -78.83 21.34
CA ARG A 213 12.99 -78.70 20.43
C ARG A 213 12.70 -77.73 19.30
N SER A 214 11.45 -77.63 18.86
CA SER A 214 11.00 -76.70 17.83
C SER A 214 10.87 -75.29 18.37
N GLU A 215 10.32 -75.13 19.58
CA GLU A 215 10.26 -73.86 20.31
C GLU A 215 11.67 -73.32 20.57
N ARG A 216 12.60 -74.13 21.09
CA ARG A 216 14.01 -73.71 21.25
C ARG A 216 14.66 -73.26 19.95
N LYS A 217 14.35 -73.94 18.83
CA LYS A 217 14.93 -73.59 17.52
C LYS A 217 14.32 -72.30 16.97
N ILE A 218 13.03 -72.05 17.25
CA ILE A 218 12.36 -70.79 16.93
C ILE A 218 12.93 -69.65 17.79
N GLU A 219 13.09 -69.85 19.09
CA GLU A 219 13.72 -68.88 20.00
C GLU A 219 15.16 -68.58 19.59
N GLU A 220 15.95 -69.60 19.23
CA GLU A 220 17.33 -69.43 18.75
C GLU A 220 17.37 -68.65 17.43
N LEU A 221 16.44 -68.92 16.49
CA LEU A 221 16.33 -68.16 15.24
C LEU A 221 15.85 -66.73 15.46
N MET A 222 14.92 -66.50 16.39
CA MET A 222 14.47 -65.16 16.76
C MET A 222 15.58 -64.36 17.43
N ALA A 223 16.29 -64.95 18.40
CA ALA A 223 17.43 -64.31 19.05
C ALA A 223 18.57 -64.01 18.06
N LYS A 224 18.81 -64.92 17.10
CA LYS A 224 19.80 -64.69 16.04
C LYS A 224 19.38 -63.60 15.06
N ALA A 225 18.10 -63.56 14.68
CA ALA A 225 17.55 -62.52 13.80
C ALA A 225 17.54 -61.14 14.49
N GLU A 226 17.19 -61.09 15.78
CA GLU A 226 17.20 -59.87 16.57
C GLU A 226 18.61 -59.35 16.79
N ASN A 227 19.57 -60.23 17.11
CA ASN A 227 20.98 -59.88 17.19
C ASN A 227 21.51 -59.39 15.83
N GLN A 228 21.19 -60.06 14.72
CA GLN A 228 21.56 -59.59 13.38
C GLN A 228 20.92 -58.23 13.05
N ASN A 229 19.68 -57.99 13.45
CA ASN A 229 19.02 -56.70 13.24
C ASN A 229 19.66 -55.59 14.09
N GLN A 230 20.05 -55.89 15.33
CA GLN A 230 20.80 -54.96 16.19
C GLN A 230 22.19 -54.67 15.60
N ILE A 231 22.89 -55.69 15.08
CA ILE A 231 24.18 -55.52 14.39
C ILE A 231 23.98 -54.66 13.14
N HIS A 232 22.99 -54.93 12.29
CA HIS A 232 22.72 -54.10 11.11
C HIS A 232 22.31 -52.67 11.47
N THR A 233 21.56 -52.48 12.55
CA THR A 233 21.20 -51.14 13.04
C THR A 233 22.43 -50.40 13.56
N SER A 234 23.33 -51.08 14.27
CA SER A 234 24.61 -50.53 14.71
C SER A 234 25.51 -50.20 13.52
N ASP A 235 25.65 -51.11 12.55
CA ASP A 235 26.44 -50.92 11.34
C ASP A 235 25.91 -49.75 10.51
N ILE A 236 24.59 -49.61 10.37
CA ILE A 236 23.97 -48.46 9.68
C ILE A 236 24.27 -47.17 10.43
N ASN A 237 24.14 -47.14 11.76
CA ASN A 237 24.46 -45.95 12.56
C ASN A 237 25.95 -45.59 12.47
N ASP A 238 26.84 -46.58 12.53
CA ASP A 238 28.28 -46.38 12.40
C ASP A 238 28.66 -45.90 10.99
N LEU A 239 28.02 -46.46 9.95
CA LEU A 239 28.21 -46.02 8.57
C LEU A 239 27.67 -44.60 8.35
N PHE A 240 26.55 -44.26 8.99
CA PHE A 240 25.96 -42.91 8.93
C PHE A 240 26.86 -41.90 9.66
N ASN A 241 27.34 -42.22 10.85
CA ASN A 241 28.28 -41.39 11.61
C ASN A 241 29.62 -41.23 10.86
N ALA A 242 30.10 -42.30 10.21
CA ALA A 242 31.29 -42.23 9.35
C ALA A 242 31.05 -41.33 8.13
N HIS A 243 29.88 -41.43 7.48
CA HIS A 243 29.50 -40.56 6.37
C HIS A 243 29.28 -39.10 6.77
N GLU A 244 28.72 -38.86 7.95
CA GLU A 244 28.54 -37.52 8.51
C GLU A 244 29.91 -36.90 8.82
N LYS A 245 30.82 -37.65 9.44
CA LYS A 245 32.19 -37.20 9.71
C LYS A 245 32.98 -36.99 8.43
N GLU A 246 32.84 -37.87 7.43
CA GLU A 246 33.45 -37.70 6.12
C GLU A 246 32.88 -36.48 5.37
N SER A 247 31.56 -36.28 5.41
CA SER A 247 30.90 -35.14 4.77
C SER A 247 31.29 -33.83 5.43
N THR A 248 31.35 -33.81 6.77
CA THR A 248 31.84 -32.66 7.54
C THR A 248 33.28 -32.34 7.19
N ASN A 249 34.15 -33.35 7.10
CA ASN A 249 35.54 -33.17 6.70
C ASN A 249 35.68 -32.72 5.23
N ARG A 250 34.84 -33.23 4.31
CA ARG A 250 34.78 -32.78 2.91
C ARG A 250 34.29 -31.33 2.80
N ILE A 251 33.34 -30.92 3.63
CA ILE A 251 32.85 -29.54 3.73
C ILE A 251 33.95 -28.64 4.29
N GLU A 252 34.63 -29.05 5.35
CA GLU A 252 35.73 -28.30 5.97
C GLU A 252 36.91 -28.12 5.00
N VAL A 253 37.32 -29.18 4.29
CA VAL A 253 38.35 -29.09 3.25
C VAL A 253 37.92 -28.17 2.10
N ARG A 254 36.62 -28.14 1.74
CA ARG A 254 36.10 -27.21 0.72
C ARG A 254 36.05 -25.78 1.23
N ILE A 255 35.72 -25.55 2.50
CA ILE A 255 35.77 -24.24 3.15
C ILE A 255 37.21 -23.74 3.19
N GLN A 256 38.17 -24.55 3.65
CA GLN A 256 39.59 -24.18 3.66
C GLN A 256 40.14 -23.90 2.25
N ARG A 257 39.71 -24.66 1.22
CA ARG A 257 40.05 -24.36 -0.17
C ARG A 257 39.40 -23.06 -0.65
N ALA A 258 38.15 -22.80 -0.29
CA ALA A 258 37.45 -21.57 -0.63
C ALA A 258 38.09 -20.36 0.07
N GLU A 259 38.51 -20.50 1.33
CA GLU A 259 39.27 -19.49 2.08
C GLU A 259 40.66 -19.28 1.47
N GLY A 260 41.35 -20.34 1.05
CA GLY A 260 42.62 -20.23 0.33
C GLY A 260 42.47 -19.54 -1.03
N ILE A 261 41.40 -19.84 -1.78
CA ILE A 261 41.07 -19.14 -3.03
C ILE A 261 40.71 -17.68 -2.75
N ALA A 262 39.94 -17.39 -1.71
CA ALA A 262 39.56 -16.03 -1.32
C ALA A 262 40.77 -15.21 -0.86
N ALA A 263 41.68 -15.80 -0.08
CA ALA A 263 42.93 -15.17 0.33
C ALA A 263 43.85 -14.90 -0.88
N ASN A 264 43.93 -15.84 -1.83
CA ASN A 264 44.71 -15.66 -3.05
C ASN A 264 44.09 -14.62 -3.99
N LEU A 265 42.76 -14.60 -4.14
CA LEU A 265 42.04 -13.56 -4.89
C LEU A 265 42.16 -12.19 -4.22
N SER A 266 42.11 -12.13 -2.89
CA SER A 266 42.33 -10.88 -2.14
C SER A 266 43.76 -10.38 -2.31
N LYS A 267 44.74 -11.28 -2.34
CA LYS A 267 46.13 -10.94 -2.63
C LYS A 267 46.29 -10.45 -4.08
N GLN A 268 45.75 -11.17 -5.05
CA GLN A 268 45.75 -10.74 -6.47
C GLN A 268 45.04 -9.41 -6.67
N ALA A 269 43.95 -9.15 -5.95
CA ALA A 269 43.25 -7.86 -5.99
C ALA A 269 44.08 -6.75 -5.35
N SER A 270 44.83 -7.04 -4.28
CA SER A 270 45.78 -6.10 -3.66
C SER A 270 46.96 -5.82 -4.59
N ASP A 271 47.59 -6.85 -5.16
CA ASP A 271 48.70 -6.74 -6.09
C ASP A 271 48.26 -6.02 -7.38
N ALA A 272 47.04 -6.29 -7.87
CA ALA A 272 46.46 -5.57 -9.01
C ALA A 272 46.19 -4.10 -8.66
N LYS A 273 45.72 -3.81 -7.43
CA LYS A 273 45.52 -2.44 -6.97
C LYS A 273 46.84 -1.68 -6.88
N GLU A 274 47.89 -2.31 -6.36
CA GLU A 274 49.24 -1.74 -6.30
C GLU A 274 49.80 -1.47 -7.70
N LEU A 275 49.64 -2.42 -8.64
CA LEU A 275 49.97 -2.19 -10.05
C LEU A 275 49.16 -1.06 -10.69
N TYR A 276 47.87 -0.93 -10.35
CA TYR A 276 47.04 0.18 -10.82
C TYR A 276 47.48 1.52 -10.24
N ASP A 277 47.86 1.57 -8.96
CA ASP A 277 48.36 2.77 -8.30
C ASP A 277 49.73 3.16 -8.88
N ASP A 278 50.59 2.19 -9.18
CA ASP A 278 51.88 2.40 -9.84
C ASP A 278 51.71 2.90 -11.29
N ILE A 279 50.81 2.28 -12.08
CA ILE A 279 50.48 2.74 -13.44
C ILE A 279 49.85 4.14 -13.37
N ALA A 280 48.98 4.42 -12.40
CA ALA A 280 48.39 5.74 -12.24
C ALA A 280 49.44 6.78 -11.84
N SER A 281 50.43 6.41 -11.02
CA SER A 281 51.54 7.28 -10.65
C SER A 281 52.48 7.53 -11.84
N GLU A 282 52.83 6.50 -12.60
CA GLU A 282 53.67 6.58 -13.80
C GLU A 282 52.96 7.38 -14.92
N GLN A 283 51.66 7.19 -15.11
CA GLN A 283 50.86 8.00 -16.03
C GLN A 283 50.74 9.45 -15.56
N LYS A 284 50.61 9.68 -14.26
CA LYS A 284 50.58 11.05 -13.70
C LYS A 284 51.92 11.74 -13.88
N GLU A 285 53.03 11.05 -13.65
CA GLU A 285 54.38 11.60 -13.82
C GLU A 285 54.70 11.86 -15.31
N SER A 286 54.38 10.92 -16.20
CA SER A 286 54.54 11.12 -17.65
C SER A 286 53.62 12.21 -18.20
N PHE A 287 52.39 12.33 -17.69
CA PHE A 287 51.49 13.43 -18.05
C PHE A 287 51.99 14.77 -17.51
N HIS A 288 52.56 14.81 -16.31
CA HIS A 288 53.17 16.02 -15.75
C HIS A 288 54.42 16.43 -16.53
N ALA A 289 55.25 15.47 -16.95
CA ALA A 289 56.38 15.71 -17.84
C ALA A 289 55.92 16.20 -19.21
N PHE A 290 54.87 15.61 -19.79
CA PHE A 290 54.26 16.06 -21.05
C PHE A 290 53.68 17.48 -20.95
N ILE A 291 53.00 17.82 -19.85
CA ILE A 291 52.50 19.18 -19.60
C ILE A 291 53.67 20.16 -19.48
N GLN A 292 54.72 19.80 -18.76
CA GLN A 292 55.89 20.66 -18.58
C GLN A 292 56.64 20.87 -19.89
N ASP A 293 56.82 19.82 -20.70
CA ASP A 293 57.46 19.88 -22.01
C ASP A 293 56.59 20.66 -23.02
N SER A 294 55.27 20.44 -23.01
CA SER A 294 54.31 21.23 -23.79
C SER A 294 54.32 22.70 -23.38
N GLN A 295 54.35 23.01 -22.07
CA GLN A 295 54.45 24.38 -21.58
C GLN A 295 55.77 25.02 -21.99
N SER A 296 56.89 24.30 -21.92
CA SER A 296 58.20 24.79 -22.37
C SER A 296 58.17 25.06 -23.88
N SER A 297 57.69 24.12 -24.67
CA SER A 297 57.57 24.23 -26.13
C SER A 297 56.63 25.36 -26.56
N ILE A 298 55.50 25.53 -25.88
CA ILE A 298 54.57 26.64 -26.07
C ILE A 298 55.23 27.96 -25.67
N ASN A 299 55.91 28.03 -24.53
CA ASN A 299 56.61 29.25 -24.11
C ASN A 299 57.74 29.62 -25.06
N ASP A 300 58.48 28.64 -25.59
CA ASP A 300 59.54 28.88 -26.57
C ASP A 300 58.95 29.30 -27.91
N SER A 301 57.83 28.72 -28.34
CA SER A 301 57.09 29.14 -29.54
C SER A 301 56.52 30.54 -29.38
N ILE A 302 55.90 30.86 -28.24
CA ILE A 302 55.41 32.20 -27.92
C ILE A 302 56.57 33.19 -27.87
N ARG A 303 57.69 32.87 -27.22
CA ARG A 303 58.88 33.73 -27.20
C ARG A 303 59.42 33.95 -28.60
N LYS A 304 59.53 32.89 -29.41
CA LYS A 304 60.01 32.98 -30.79
C LYS A 304 59.07 33.82 -31.65
N THR A 305 57.77 33.52 -31.67
CA THR A 305 56.76 34.28 -32.41
C THR A 305 56.64 35.71 -31.90
N SER A 306 56.71 35.95 -30.60
CA SER A 306 56.71 37.30 -30.01
C SER A 306 57.97 38.07 -30.40
N THR A 307 59.13 37.41 -30.45
CA THR A 307 60.39 38.05 -30.89
C THR A 307 60.34 38.37 -32.37
N GLU A 308 59.88 37.44 -33.21
CA GLU A 308 59.68 37.66 -34.64
C GLU A 308 58.63 38.74 -34.93
N ALA A 309 57.52 38.77 -34.19
CA ALA A 309 56.49 39.80 -34.29
C ALA A 309 57.03 41.16 -33.82
N SER A 310 57.74 41.21 -32.70
CA SER A 310 58.39 42.44 -32.21
C SER A 310 59.42 42.96 -33.21
N GLN A 311 60.20 42.08 -33.84
CA GLN A 311 61.16 42.44 -34.88
C GLN A 311 60.45 42.94 -36.15
N LYS A 312 59.33 42.32 -36.56
CA LYS A 312 58.52 42.81 -37.68
C LYS A 312 57.87 44.16 -37.38
N VAL A 313 57.40 44.37 -36.15
CA VAL A 313 56.83 45.65 -35.71
C VAL A 313 57.93 46.71 -35.65
N GLN A 314 59.10 46.42 -35.08
CA GLN A 314 60.23 47.34 -35.08
C GLN A 314 60.69 47.67 -36.50
N LYS A 315 60.78 46.67 -37.38
CA LYS A 315 61.14 46.88 -38.78
C LYS A 315 60.09 47.73 -39.50
N ALA A 316 58.81 47.41 -39.36
CA ALA A 316 57.72 48.20 -39.93
C ALA A 316 57.68 49.62 -39.34
N GLN A 317 58.02 49.80 -38.07
CA GLN A 317 58.12 51.11 -37.42
C GLN A 317 59.31 51.91 -37.96
N ILE A 318 60.46 51.27 -38.15
CA ILE A 318 61.65 51.88 -38.78
C ILE A 318 61.34 52.25 -40.23
N ASP A 319 60.79 51.33 -41.02
CA ASP A 319 60.40 51.54 -42.41
C ASP A 319 59.35 52.66 -42.54
N ALA A 320 58.36 52.68 -41.63
CA ALA A 320 57.36 53.74 -41.55
C ALA A 320 57.96 55.08 -41.12
N GLN A 321 58.90 55.10 -40.18
CA GLN A 321 59.59 56.30 -39.74
C GLN A 321 60.51 56.85 -40.84
N GLU A 322 61.20 55.99 -41.58
CA GLU A 322 62.03 56.36 -42.72
C GLU A 322 61.19 56.87 -43.89
N SER A 323 60.08 56.21 -44.22
CA SER A 323 59.09 56.69 -45.19
C SER A 323 58.46 58.01 -44.75
N PHE A 324 58.11 58.15 -43.47
CA PHE A 324 57.56 59.38 -42.92
C PHE A 324 58.58 60.52 -42.94
N ASN A 325 59.85 60.26 -42.62
CA ASN A 325 60.93 61.24 -42.73
C ASN A 325 61.18 61.64 -44.18
N THR A 326 61.10 60.69 -45.12
CA THR A 326 61.23 60.96 -46.56
C THR A 326 60.07 61.85 -47.04
N PHE A 327 58.84 61.47 -46.70
CA PHE A 327 57.64 62.25 -46.98
C PHE A 327 57.66 63.62 -46.30
N LEU A 328 58.12 63.71 -45.05
CA LEU A 328 58.30 64.98 -44.36
C LEU A 328 59.36 65.83 -45.05
N ASN A 329 60.50 65.28 -45.46
CA ASN A 329 61.55 66.05 -46.13
C ASN A 329 61.10 66.53 -47.51
N GLU A 330 60.42 65.69 -48.28
CA GLU A 330 59.80 66.08 -49.56
C GLU A 330 58.75 67.17 -49.35
N ASN A 331 57.87 67.02 -48.35
CA ASN A 331 56.87 68.03 -48.04
C ASN A 331 57.47 69.29 -47.43
N ILE A 332 58.52 69.21 -46.61
CA ILE A 332 59.21 70.39 -46.06
C ILE A 332 59.87 71.14 -47.21
N THR A 333 60.45 70.45 -48.19
CA THR A 333 61.01 71.09 -49.39
C THR A 333 59.91 71.77 -50.21
N SER A 334 58.80 71.06 -50.48
CA SER A 334 57.63 71.64 -51.17
C SER A 334 56.94 72.76 -50.38
N ILE A 335 56.90 72.67 -49.05
CA ILE A 335 56.34 73.68 -48.15
C ILE A 335 57.26 74.88 -48.10
N ASN A 336 58.59 74.71 -48.07
CA ASN A 336 59.53 75.84 -48.10
C ASN A 336 59.44 76.60 -49.42
N GLU A 337 59.34 75.90 -50.55
CA GLU A 337 59.07 76.50 -51.86
C GLU A 337 57.73 77.25 -51.86
N ARG A 338 56.67 76.64 -51.32
CA ARG A 338 55.35 77.29 -51.16
C ARG A 338 55.33 78.41 -50.12
N ILE A 339 56.19 78.38 -49.10
CA ILE A 339 56.30 79.42 -48.07
C ILE A 339 57.04 80.62 -48.66
N GLU A 340 58.10 80.45 -49.45
CA GLU A 340 58.72 81.56 -50.16
C GLU A 340 57.73 82.24 -51.11
N GLU A 341 56.93 81.45 -51.83
CA GLU A 341 55.85 81.95 -52.68
C GLU A 341 54.71 82.61 -51.87
N LYS A 342 54.27 81.99 -50.76
CA LYS A 342 53.18 82.49 -49.92
C LYS A 342 53.58 83.65 -49.02
N VAL A 343 54.82 83.78 -48.58
CA VAL A 343 55.32 84.92 -47.79
C VAL A 343 55.28 86.19 -48.65
N SER A 344 55.62 86.05 -49.94
CA SER A 344 55.42 87.12 -50.93
C SER A 344 53.95 87.52 -51.08
N GLU A 345 53.01 86.57 -51.07
CA GLU A 345 51.56 86.86 -51.09
C GLU A 345 51.00 87.32 -49.72
N TYR A 346 51.62 86.91 -48.60
CA TYR A 346 51.15 87.17 -47.24
C TYR A 346 51.45 88.60 -46.79
N ASP A 347 52.54 89.20 -47.26
CA ASP A 347 52.81 90.63 -47.04
C ASP A 347 51.75 91.52 -47.71
N ASP A 348 51.20 91.09 -48.86
CA ASP A 348 50.07 91.76 -49.52
C ASP A 348 48.73 91.47 -48.83
N LEU A 349 48.50 90.24 -48.35
CA LEU A 349 47.26 89.84 -47.68
C LEU A 349 47.13 90.42 -46.25
N LYS A 350 48.21 90.49 -45.48
CA LYS A 350 48.24 91.03 -44.10
C LYS A 350 47.70 92.46 -44.04
N LYS A 351 48.03 93.26 -45.04
CA LYS A 351 47.54 94.64 -45.22
C LYS A 351 46.02 94.72 -45.44
N THR A 352 45.43 93.65 -45.95
CA THR A 352 43.99 93.51 -46.25
C THR A 352 43.23 92.86 -45.09
N MET A 353 43.91 92.05 -44.27
CA MET A 353 43.31 91.29 -43.17
C MET A 353 43.13 92.12 -41.88
N GLU A 354 44.03 93.08 -41.62
CA GLU A 354 43.91 94.01 -40.47
C GLU A 354 42.64 94.89 -40.53
N SER A 355 42.17 95.26 -41.73
CA SER A 355 40.94 96.04 -41.90
C SER A 355 39.66 95.20 -41.74
N THR A 356 39.72 93.90 -42.04
CA THR A 356 38.55 93.00 -42.04
C THR A 356 38.31 92.34 -40.67
N PHE A 357 39.35 92.23 -39.85
CA PHE A 357 39.28 91.58 -38.53
C PHE A 357 38.57 92.45 -37.48
N GLN A 358 38.70 93.78 -37.59
CA GLN A 358 38.05 94.73 -36.70
C GLN A 358 36.51 94.73 -36.87
N GLU A 359 36.03 94.44 -38.08
CA GLU A 359 34.59 94.42 -38.41
C GLU A 359 33.86 93.14 -37.94
N LYS A 360 34.59 92.03 -37.76
CA LYS A 360 33.99 90.73 -37.35
C LYS A 360 33.91 90.50 -35.84
N ILE A 361 34.72 91.19 -35.04
CA ILE A 361 34.63 91.12 -33.57
C ILE A 361 33.30 91.72 -33.07
N ASP A 362 32.82 92.79 -33.70
CA ASP A 362 31.55 93.45 -33.36
C ASP A 362 30.31 92.58 -33.70
N SER A 363 30.44 91.62 -34.62
CA SER A 363 29.37 90.70 -35.02
C SER A 363 29.24 89.46 -34.12
N LEU A 364 30.27 89.09 -33.36
CA LEU A 364 30.32 87.86 -32.55
C LEU A 364 29.75 88.05 -31.14
N GLU A 365 29.76 89.29 -30.62
CA GLU A 365 29.21 89.62 -29.30
C GLU A 365 27.66 89.55 -29.28
N ASP A 366 27.01 89.78 -30.42
CA ASP A 366 25.54 89.80 -30.55
C ASP A 366 24.91 88.40 -30.70
N GLN A 367 25.64 87.44 -31.28
CA GLN A 367 25.11 86.09 -31.55
C GLN A 367 25.34 85.08 -30.41
N LEU A 368 26.28 85.33 -29.48
CA LEU A 368 26.60 84.40 -28.40
C LEU A 368 25.57 84.44 -27.24
N SER A 369 24.86 85.55 -27.04
CA SER A 369 23.87 85.73 -25.96
C SER A 369 22.54 84.98 -26.22
N ILE A 370 22.13 84.90 -27.49
CA ILE A 370 20.83 84.34 -27.91
C ILE A 370 20.87 82.81 -28.01
N VAL A 371 22.02 82.22 -28.37
CA VAL A 371 22.14 80.77 -28.62
C VAL A 371 22.31 79.96 -27.34
N THR A 372 22.99 80.47 -26.31
CA THR A 372 23.25 79.70 -25.07
C THR A 372 22.00 79.57 -24.18
N SER A 373 21.13 80.58 -24.13
CA SER A 373 19.90 80.54 -23.31
C SER A 373 18.79 79.70 -23.94
N GLY A 374 18.63 79.78 -25.28
CA GLY A 374 17.65 78.97 -26.01
C GLY A 374 17.94 77.47 -25.95
N VAL A 375 19.21 77.07 -26.06
CA VAL A 375 19.61 75.65 -25.99
C VAL A 375 19.40 75.06 -24.59
N MET A 376 19.69 75.82 -23.53
CA MET A 376 19.45 75.34 -22.15
C MET A 376 17.96 75.29 -21.79
N ALA A 377 17.16 76.24 -22.26
CA ALA A 377 15.71 76.20 -22.09
C ALA A 377 15.10 74.98 -22.81
N ASP A 378 15.51 74.71 -24.05
CA ASP A 378 15.05 73.55 -24.82
C ASP A 378 15.43 72.22 -24.15
N GLN A 379 16.63 72.12 -23.57
CA GLN A 379 17.05 70.94 -22.81
C GLN A 379 16.16 70.67 -21.58
N HIS A 380 15.84 71.70 -20.80
CA HIS A 380 14.94 71.54 -19.64
C HIS A 380 13.50 71.21 -20.06
N ILE A 381 13.00 71.75 -21.17
CA ILE A 381 11.68 71.40 -21.72
C ILE A 381 11.68 69.96 -22.26
N LYS A 382 12.73 69.52 -22.95
CA LYS A 382 12.91 68.13 -23.38
C LYS A 382 12.95 67.18 -22.19
N GLN A 383 13.72 67.51 -21.16
CA GLN A 383 13.79 66.71 -19.93
C GLN A 383 12.43 66.64 -19.24
N ALA A 384 11.70 67.76 -19.12
CA ALA A 384 10.33 67.77 -18.59
C ALA A 384 9.39 66.84 -19.37
N ASN A 385 9.48 66.81 -20.70
CA ASN A 385 8.68 65.91 -21.52
C ASN A 385 9.03 64.43 -21.32
N THR A 386 10.31 64.11 -21.07
CA THR A 386 10.76 62.76 -20.72
C THR A 386 10.20 62.33 -19.37
N GLU A 387 10.31 63.19 -18.35
CA GLU A 387 9.73 62.96 -17.01
C GLU A 387 8.20 62.76 -17.09
N ARG A 388 7.51 63.54 -17.94
CA ARG A 388 6.07 63.39 -18.20
C ARG A 388 5.72 62.02 -18.77
N ARG A 389 6.52 61.49 -19.70
CA ARG A 389 6.31 60.15 -20.27
C ARG A 389 6.52 59.08 -19.21
N ALA A 390 7.57 59.19 -18.40
CA ALA A 390 7.84 58.28 -17.29
C ALA A 390 6.69 58.29 -16.27
N TYR A 391 6.17 59.47 -15.92
CA TYR A 391 4.97 59.61 -15.08
C TYR A 391 3.78 58.83 -15.65
N TRP A 392 3.41 59.03 -16.91
CA TRP A 392 2.26 58.33 -17.50
C TRP A 392 2.47 56.81 -17.61
N ALA A 393 3.68 56.37 -17.93
CA ALA A 393 4.01 54.95 -17.99
C ALA A 393 3.87 54.28 -16.61
N LEU A 394 4.43 54.88 -15.56
CA LEU A 394 4.36 54.37 -14.19
C LEU A 394 2.92 54.45 -13.63
N GLN A 395 2.20 55.54 -13.92
CA GLN A 395 0.82 55.72 -13.49
C GLN A 395 -0.11 54.67 -14.11
N LEU A 396 -0.01 54.43 -15.42
CA LEU A 396 -0.82 53.44 -16.12
C LEU A 396 -0.49 52.02 -15.65
N THR A 397 0.80 51.73 -15.47
CA THR A 397 1.26 50.41 -14.97
C THR A 397 0.79 50.17 -13.54
N GLY A 398 0.94 51.16 -12.64
CA GLY A 398 0.45 51.08 -11.27
C GLY A 398 -1.07 50.91 -11.20
N PHE A 399 -1.82 51.62 -12.05
CA PHE A 399 -3.27 51.46 -12.15
C PHE A 399 -3.67 50.06 -12.65
N ALA A 400 -2.94 49.49 -13.61
CA ALA A 400 -3.18 48.12 -14.07
C ALA A 400 -2.97 47.09 -12.95
N PHE A 401 -1.92 47.23 -12.14
CA PHE A 401 -1.71 46.37 -10.97
C PHE A 401 -2.82 46.53 -9.91
N MET A 402 -3.31 47.75 -9.68
CA MET A 402 -4.46 47.95 -8.78
C MET A 402 -5.73 47.28 -9.31
N LEU A 403 -6.02 47.40 -10.60
CA LEU A 403 -7.16 46.69 -11.21
C LEU A 403 -7.01 45.17 -11.11
N ALA A 404 -5.80 44.63 -11.32
CA ALA A 404 -5.52 43.22 -11.15
C ALA A 404 -5.72 42.77 -9.70
N ALA A 405 -5.31 43.57 -8.71
CA ALA A 405 -5.54 43.29 -7.30
C ALA A 405 -7.04 43.33 -6.93
N ILE A 406 -7.79 44.32 -7.42
CA ILE A 406 -9.24 44.41 -7.22
C ILE A 406 -9.95 43.23 -7.89
N TYR A 407 -9.53 42.84 -9.09
CA TYR A 407 -10.05 41.68 -9.81
C TYR A 407 -9.79 40.38 -9.04
N ALA A 408 -8.54 40.15 -8.60
CA ALA A 408 -8.17 38.99 -7.79
C ALA A 408 -8.94 38.95 -6.46
N GLY A 409 -9.09 40.10 -5.80
CA GLY A 409 -9.91 40.23 -4.59
C GLY A 409 -11.40 39.96 -4.85
N SER A 410 -11.95 40.45 -5.95
CA SER A 410 -13.36 40.25 -6.31
C SER A 410 -13.66 38.79 -6.64
N LEU A 411 -12.77 38.13 -7.38
CA LEU A 411 -12.85 36.68 -7.62
C LEU A 411 -12.84 35.92 -6.28
N PHE A 412 -11.91 36.28 -5.40
CA PHE A 412 -11.81 35.69 -4.07
C PHE A 412 -13.09 35.85 -3.23
N PHE A 413 -13.68 37.05 -3.21
CA PHE A 413 -14.93 37.30 -2.48
C PHE A 413 -16.11 36.56 -3.12
N SER A 414 -16.19 36.51 -4.46
CA SER A 414 -17.28 35.82 -5.16
C SER A 414 -17.32 34.32 -4.86
N GLU A 415 -16.15 33.68 -4.73
CA GLU A 415 -16.05 32.29 -4.30
C GLU A 415 -16.44 32.11 -2.83
N LEU A 416 -16.02 33.02 -1.94
CA LEU A 416 -16.32 32.92 -0.51
C LEU A 416 -17.81 33.11 -0.21
N THR A 417 -18.48 34.03 -0.90
CA THR A 417 -19.90 34.36 -0.65
C THR A 417 -20.85 33.64 -1.59
N ASN A 418 -20.34 32.89 -2.56
CA ASN A 418 -21.11 32.24 -3.63
C ASN A 418 -22.03 33.23 -4.40
N VAL A 419 -21.62 34.50 -4.48
CA VAL A 419 -22.36 35.58 -5.16
C VAL A 419 -21.83 35.69 -6.57
N HIS A 420 -22.66 35.33 -7.56
CA HIS A 420 -22.30 35.43 -8.96
C HIS A 420 -22.32 36.89 -9.43
N ILE A 421 -21.15 37.39 -9.86
CA ILE A 421 -21.02 38.72 -10.46
C ILE A 421 -21.18 38.57 -11.99
N PRO A 422 -22.26 39.10 -12.60
CA PRO A 422 -22.69 38.74 -13.96
C PRO A 422 -21.74 39.17 -15.11
N PHE A 423 -20.79 40.06 -14.84
CA PHE A 423 -19.84 40.58 -15.83
C PHE A 423 -18.44 39.96 -15.75
N LEU A 424 -18.22 39.02 -14.83
CA LEU A 424 -16.96 38.30 -14.70
C LEU A 424 -17.12 36.88 -15.28
N PRO A 425 -16.29 36.45 -16.25
CA PRO A 425 -16.34 35.08 -16.74
C PRO A 425 -16.06 34.13 -15.58
N LYS A 426 -16.79 33.01 -15.53
CA LYS A 426 -16.55 31.96 -14.53
C LYS A 426 -15.08 31.53 -14.64
N PRO A 427 -14.25 31.72 -13.60
CA PRO A 427 -12.86 31.34 -13.67
C PRO A 427 -12.75 29.81 -13.66
N ASP A 428 -12.56 29.21 -14.84
CA ASP A 428 -12.34 27.76 -15.01
C ASP A 428 -10.92 27.32 -14.61
N LEU A 429 -10.07 28.28 -14.19
CA LEU A 429 -8.63 28.12 -13.96
C LEU A 429 -8.19 28.25 -12.50
N VAL A 430 -9.14 28.44 -11.57
CA VAL A 430 -8.84 28.61 -10.13
C VAL A 430 -9.37 27.38 -9.40
N ILE A 431 -8.47 26.71 -8.69
CA ILE A 431 -8.71 25.51 -7.88
C ILE A 431 -10.05 25.66 -7.14
N HIS A 432 -11.06 24.88 -7.55
CA HIS A 432 -12.36 24.87 -6.89
C HIS A 432 -12.17 24.60 -5.39
N ILE A 433 -12.81 25.42 -4.55
CA ILE A 433 -12.84 25.23 -3.09
C ILE A 433 -13.35 23.83 -2.74
N ASP A 434 -14.21 23.26 -3.59
CA ASP A 434 -14.70 21.89 -3.48
C ASP A 434 -13.57 20.87 -3.52
N GLY A 435 -12.52 21.07 -4.32
CA GLY A 435 -11.35 20.18 -4.36
C GLY A 435 -10.38 20.36 -3.18
N ALA A 436 -10.35 21.54 -2.57
CA ALA A 436 -9.47 21.83 -1.43
C ALA A 436 -10.05 21.38 -0.08
N LEU A 437 -11.37 21.26 0.04
CA LEU A 437 -12.04 20.61 1.17
C LEU A 437 -11.72 19.11 1.24
N TYR A 438 -11.49 18.45 0.10
CA TYR A 438 -11.04 17.05 0.05
C TYR A 438 -9.52 16.87 0.25
N SER A 439 -8.71 17.92 0.14
CA SER A 439 -7.23 17.83 0.26
C SER A 439 -6.68 18.14 1.66
N GLY A 440 -7.55 18.43 2.65
CA GLY A 440 -7.15 18.64 4.04
C GLY A 440 -6.42 19.97 4.31
N LEU A 441 -6.43 20.91 3.38
CA LEU A 441 -5.85 22.24 3.57
C LEU A 441 -6.77 23.12 4.43
N ASN A 442 -6.27 23.55 5.59
CA ASN A 442 -6.98 24.44 6.51
C ASN A 442 -7.46 25.72 5.81
N LEU A 443 -8.73 26.11 6.02
CA LEU A 443 -9.34 27.34 5.48
C LEU A 443 -8.45 28.58 5.71
N THR A 444 -7.84 28.67 6.90
CA THR A 444 -6.91 29.74 7.27
C THR A 444 -5.72 29.86 6.33
N THR A 445 -5.17 28.73 5.88
CA THR A 445 -4.03 28.69 4.96
C THR A 445 -4.42 29.20 3.58
N LEU A 446 -5.61 28.83 3.09
CA LEU A 446 -6.15 29.33 1.81
C LEU A 446 -6.41 30.84 1.85
N LEU A 447 -7.03 31.33 2.94
CA LEU A 447 -7.24 32.76 3.15
C LEU A 447 -5.89 33.52 3.19
N PHE A 448 -4.89 32.97 3.86
CA PHE A 448 -3.56 33.57 3.94
C PHE A 448 -2.85 33.63 2.59
N MET A 449 -2.87 32.55 1.79
CA MET A 449 -2.26 32.53 0.44
C MET A 449 -2.94 33.52 -0.50
N ARG A 450 -4.27 33.66 -0.42
CA ARG A 450 -5.02 34.57 -1.28
C ARG A 450 -4.87 36.03 -0.84
N LEU A 451 -4.86 36.29 0.46
CA LEU A 451 -4.56 37.61 1.01
C LEU A 451 -3.12 38.04 0.68
N SER A 452 -2.15 37.13 0.79
CA SER A 452 -0.76 37.42 0.45
C SER A 452 -0.60 37.72 -1.05
N MET A 453 -1.36 37.08 -1.93
CA MET A 453 -1.41 37.41 -3.36
C MET A 453 -1.94 38.83 -3.62
N ILE A 454 -2.98 39.26 -2.91
CA ILE A 454 -3.50 40.64 -3.02
C ILE A 454 -2.46 41.65 -2.53
N ILE A 455 -1.78 41.36 -1.41
CA ILE A 455 -0.69 42.20 -0.90
C ILE A 455 0.47 42.25 -1.90
N LEU A 456 0.83 41.11 -2.51
CA LEU A 456 1.90 41.01 -3.49
C LEU A 456 1.60 41.82 -4.76
N LEU A 457 0.33 41.91 -5.17
CA LEU A 457 -0.09 42.73 -6.31
C LEU A 457 -0.20 44.22 -5.98
N THR A 458 -0.62 44.56 -4.76
CA THR A 458 -0.82 45.97 -4.34
C THR A 458 0.49 46.67 -4.00
N ALA A 459 1.48 45.98 -3.43
CA ALA A 459 2.77 46.57 -3.08
C ALA A 459 3.51 47.23 -4.28
N PRO A 460 3.74 46.55 -5.42
CA PRO A 460 4.34 47.18 -6.59
C PRO A 460 3.43 48.26 -7.20
N ALA A 461 2.10 48.11 -7.12
CA ALA A 461 1.17 49.14 -7.59
C ALA A 461 1.39 50.48 -6.85
N ILE A 462 1.43 50.44 -5.51
CA ILE A 462 1.64 51.61 -4.66
C ILE A 462 3.03 52.22 -4.91
N TYR A 463 4.06 51.38 -5.04
CA TYR A 463 5.41 51.85 -5.36
C TYR A 463 5.46 52.61 -6.68
N LEU A 464 4.87 52.04 -7.75
CA LEU A 464 4.86 52.68 -9.07
C LEU A 464 4.10 54.01 -9.06
N LEU A 465 2.97 54.10 -8.35
CA LEU A 465 2.22 55.35 -8.20
C LEU A 465 3.00 56.41 -7.41
N LYS A 466 3.78 56.00 -6.41
CA LYS A 466 4.65 56.89 -5.65
C LYS A 466 5.78 57.43 -6.51
N GLU A 467 6.44 56.57 -7.27
CA GLU A 467 7.50 57.00 -8.18
C GLU A 467 6.95 57.89 -9.30
N ALA A 468 5.74 57.59 -9.81
CA ALA A 468 5.04 58.45 -10.76
C ALA A 468 4.84 59.86 -10.21
N ALA A 469 4.40 60.02 -8.95
CA ALA A 469 4.28 61.34 -8.33
C ALA A 469 5.64 62.08 -8.23
N GLY A 470 6.73 61.35 -7.99
CA GLY A 470 8.10 61.87 -8.06
C GLY A 470 8.45 62.42 -9.45
N HIS A 471 8.16 61.67 -10.51
CA HIS A 471 8.37 62.12 -11.89
C HIS A 471 7.49 63.33 -12.26
N ARG A 472 6.24 63.39 -11.77
CA ARG A 472 5.37 64.58 -11.97
C ARG A 472 5.91 65.83 -11.28
N HIS A 473 6.50 65.67 -10.10
CA HIS A 473 7.17 66.77 -9.41
C HIS A 473 8.39 67.28 -10.20
N LYS A 474 9.22 66.35 -10.70
CA LYS A 474 10.38 66.68 -11.55
C LYS A 474 9.97 67.33 -12.87
N GLU A 475 8.92 66.83 -13.53
CA GLU A 475 8.34 67.44 -14.73
C GLU A 475 7.99 68.91 -14.47
N ASN A 476 7.22 69.18 -13.42
CA ASN A 476 6.80 70.55 -13.09
C ASN A 476 8.01 71.45 -12.81
N LEU A 477 9.01 70.96 -12.07
CA LEU A 477 10.23 71.70 -11.78
C LEU A 477 11.02 72.03 -13.05
N TYR A 478 11.28 71.04 -13.92
CA TYR A 478 12.01 71.29 -15.17
C TYR A 478 11.25 72.17 -16.14
N ARG A 479 9.91 72.05 -16.19
CA ARG A 479 9.08 72.93 -17.01
C ARG A 479 9.10 74.36 -16.49
N GLN A 480 9.02 74.57 -15.17
CA GLN A 480 9.17 75.89 -14.55
C GLN A 480 10.54 76.49 -14.89
N ARG A 481 11.62 75.72 -14.75
CA ARG A 481 12.98 76.19 -15.08
C ARG A 481 13.15 76.51 -16.56
N GLY A 482 12.65 75.65 -17.44
CA GLY A 482 12.69 75.88 -18.89
C GLY A 482 11.95 77.16 -19.29
N ILE A 483 10.76 77.40 -18.71
CA ILE A 483 10.01 78.64 -18.92
C ILE A 483 10.77 79.83 -18.35
N GLN A 484 11.25 79.76 -17.11
CA GLN A 484 12.00 80.85 -16.48
C GLN A 484 13.23 81.24 -17.32
N LEU A 485 14.03 80.27 -17.77
CA LEU A 485 15.19 80.50 -18.62
C LEU A 485 14.82 81.08 -19.99
N ALA A 486 13.74 80.60 -20.60
CA ALA A 486 13.23 81.15 -21.86
C ALA A 486 12.73 82.60 -21.69
N THR A 487 12.16 82.95 -20.54
CA THR A 487 11.65 84.30 -20.27
C THR A 487 12.72 85.27 -19.74
N ILE A 488 13.78 84.79 -19.11
CA ILE A 488 14.81 85.62 -18.46
C ILE A 488 15.59 86.46 -19.48
N SER A 489 15.90 85.91 -20.66
CA SER A 489 16.70 86.64 -21.65
C SER A 489 16.00 87.94 -22.12
N PRO A 490 14.72 87.92 -22.54
CA PRO A 490 13.98 89.15 -22.85
C PRO A 490 13.93 90.16 -21.70
N TYR A 491 13.69 89.72 -20.46
CA TYR A 491 13.63 90.63 -19.31
C TYR A 491 14.99 91.25 -18.93
N LEU A 492 16.09 90.52 -19.14
CA LEU A 492 17.43 91.02 -18.86
C LEU A 492 17.93 92.03 -19.89
N GLU A 493 17.40 92.00 -21.11
CA GLU A 493 17.75 92.93 -22.18
C GLU A 493 17.27 94.35 -21.91
N GLU A 494 16.17 94.53 -21.17
CA GLU A 494 15.59 95.82 -20.78
C GLU A 494 16.35 96.52 -19.63
N LEU A 495 17.25 95.80 -18.94
CA LEU A 495 17.97 96.31 -17.76
C LEU A 495 19.38 96.83 -18.08
N GLU A 496 19.87 97.77 -17.28
CA GLU A 496 21.22 98.32 -17.36
C GLU A 496 22.30 97.23 -17.17
N LYS A 497 23.48 97.43 -17.77
CA LYS A 497 24.52 96.40 -17.89
C LYS A 497 25.03 95.89 -16.52
N GLU A 498 25.05 96.76 -15.51
CA GLU A 498 25.48 96.42 -14.14
C GLU A 498 24.43 95.58 -13.38
N GLU A 499 23.15 95.97 -13.45
CA GLU A 499 22.04 95.23 -12.83
C GLU A 499 21.86 93.86 -13.47
N ARG A 500 22.05 93.77 -14.80
CA ARG A 500 22.04 92.52 -15.55
C ARG A 500 23.08 91.53 -15.03
N ALA A 501 24.29 91.99 -14.71
CA ALA A 501 25.36 91.13 -14.18
C ALA A 501 25.05 90.64 -12.76
N ALA A 502 24.47 91.51 -11.90
CA ALA A 502 24.06 91.16 -10.55
C ALA A 502 22.93 90.10 -10.56
N ILE A 503 21.89 90.31 -11.37
CA ILE A 503 20.76 89.38 -11.50
C ILE A 503 21.23 88.05 -12.09
N LYS A 504 22.11 88.05 -13.11
CA LYS A 504 22.70 86.81 -13.64
C LYS A 504 23.43 86.01 -12.56
N LYS A 505 24.18 86.66 -11.66
CA LYS A 505 24.88 86.00 -10.55
C LYS A 505 23.90 85.36 -9.55
N GLU A 506 22.80 86.04 -9.25
CA GLU A 506 21.75 85.52 -8.37
C GLU A 506 20.96 84.37 -9.01
N LEU A 507 20.62 84.49 -10.29
CA LEU A 507 19.97 83.44 -11.07
C LEU A 507 20.83 82.18 -11.14
N VAL A 508 22.13 82.31 -11.43
CA VAL A 508 23.07 81.17 -11.41
C VAL A 508 23.04 80.52 -10.02
N LYS A 509 23.09 81.29 -8.94
CA LYS A 509 23.02 80.75 -7.57
C LYS A 509 21.70 80.03 -7.29
N SER A 510 20.58 80.50 -7.83
CA SER A 510 19.26 79.90 -7.64
C SER A 510 19.02 78.67 -8.53
N PHE A 511 19.50 78.66 -9.77
CA PHE A 511 19.31 77.54 -10.72
C PHE A 511 20.25 76.37 -10.44
N PHE A 512 21.48 76.65 -10.00
CA PHE A 512 22.49 75.62 -9.74
C PHE A 512 22.55 75.16 -8.28
N ASN A 513 21.85 75.81 -7.35
CA ASN A 513 21.59 75.19 -6.05
C ASN A 513 20.53 74.10 -6.22
N PHE A 514 20.94 72.86 -6.00
CA PHE A 514 20.04 71.69 -5.98
C PHE A 514 19.06 71.81 -4.80
N HIS A 515 17.96 72.50 -5.00
CA HIS A 515 16.80 72.41 -4.13
C HIS A 515 16.10 71.08 -4.41
N ASP A 516 16.51 70.05 -3.68
CA ASP A 516 15.86 68.74 -3.64
C ASP A 516 14.58 68.86 -2.78
N GLY A 517 13.61 69.60 -3.30
CA GLY A 517 12.29 69.71 -2.72
C GLY A 517 11.68 68.31 -2.68
N LYS A 518 11.45 67.77 -1.48
CA LYS A 518 10.80 66.47 -1.34
C LYS A 518 9.47 66.51 -2.08
N ALA A 519 9.28 65.58 -3.02
CA ALA A 519 8.05 65.51 -3.81
C ALA A 519 6.82 65.49 -2.89
N ASP A 520 5.82 66.30 -3.25
CA ASP A 520 4.55 66.32 -2.54
C ASP A 520 3.81 65.00 -2.80
N THR A 521 3.98 64.07 -1.86
CA THR A 521 3.43 62.71 -1.90
C THR A 521 2.15 62.60 -1.06
N GLN A 522 1.57 63.72 -0.62
CA GLN A 522 0.38 63.71 0.23
C GLN A 522 -0.83 63.04 -0.42
N ASN A 523 -0.94 63.12 -1.75
CA ASN A 523 -2.03 62.53 -2.54
C ASN A 523 -1.78 61.07 -2.96
N VAL A 524 -0.63 60.47 -2.61
CA VAL A 524 -0.35 59.05 -2.86
C VAL A 524 -0.57 58.29 -1.55
N PRO A 525 -1.35 57.19 -1.56
CA PRO A 525 -1.52 56.34 -0.39
C PRO A 525 -0.16 55.87 0.14
N ASP A 526 0.22 56.31 1.34
CA ASP A 526 1.45 55.85 1.99
C ASP A 526 1.07 54.73 2.94
N PHE A 527 1.06 53.50 2.43
CA PHE A 527 0.69 52.31 3.19
C PHE A 527 1.44 52.21 4.53
N LEU A 528 2.71 52.64 4.62
CA LEU A 528 3.44 52.59 5.88
C LEU A 528 2.94 53.63 6.88
N ARG A 529 2.58 54.83 6.40
CA ARG A 529 1.94 55.86 7.24
C ARG A 529 0.55 55.41 7.67
N ASP A 530 -0.26 54.94 6.72
CA ASP A 530 -1.65 54.56 6.95
C ASP A 530 -1.73 53.29 7.82
N MET A 531 -0.82 52.32 7.64
CA MET A 531 -0.67 51.15 8.52
C MET A 531 -0.18 51.56 9.91
N LYS A 532 0.74 52.52 10.03
CA LYS A 532 1.19 53.02 11.33
C LYS A 532 0.08 53.77 12.07
N GLU A 533 -0.77 54.49 11.35
CA GLU A 533 -1.97 55.13 11.89
C GLU A 533 -3.01 54.08 12.29
N ALA A 534 -3.30 53.10 11.44
CA ALA A 534 -4.23 52.01 11.74
C ALA A 534 -3.77 51.15 12.94
N VAL A 535 -2.47 50.80 13.00
CA VAL A 535 -1.86 50.12 14.16
C VAL A 535 -1.90 51.03 15.39
N GLY A 536 -1.70 52.33 15.21
CA GLY A 536 -1.85 53.33 16.26
C GLY A 536 -3.27 53.39 16.84
N ILE A 537 -4.28 53.36 15.97
CA ILE A 537 -5.72 53.34 16.30
C ILE A 537 -6.08 52.01 16.98
N ALA A 538 -5.62 50.87 16.45
CA ALA A 538 -5.84 49.56 17.05
C ALA A 538 -5.18 49.46 18.45
N LYS A 539 -3.98 50.02 18.60
CA LYS A 539 -3.26 50.08 19.89
C LYS A 539 -3.90 51.06 20.88
N SER A 540 -4.54 52.13 20.40
CA SER A 540 -5.31 53.05 21.24
C SER A 540 -6.68 52.48 21.63
N LEU A 541 -7.28 51.62 20.79
CA LEU A 541 -8.52 50.89 21.09
C LEU A 541 -8.29 49.76 22.12
N ASN A 542 -7.12 49.12 22.13
CA ASN A 542 -6.77 48.05 23.08
C ASN A 542 -6.29 48.54 24.46
N GLY A 543 -6.68 49.76 24.88
CA GLY A 543 -6.53 50.24 26.26
C GLY A 543 -5.25 51.04 26.60
N GLN A 544 -4.42 51.44 25.63
CA GLN A 544 -3.34 52.42 25.89
C GLN A 544 -3.73 53.82 25.41
N THR A 545 -4.33 54.62 26.30
CA THR A 545 -4.82 55.99 26.11
C THR A 545 -3.72 57.06 25.91
N LYS A 546 -2.62 56.73 25.23
CA LYS A 546 -1.62 57.74 24.81
C LYS A 546 -1.36 57.61 23.33
N THR A 547 -1.89 58.58 22.57
CA THR A 547 -1.60 58.76 21.15
C THR A 547 -0.09 58.93 20.93
N VAL A 548 0.41 58.47 19.79
CA VAL A 548 1.85 58.49 19.48
C VAL A 548 2.42 59.92 19.52
N SER A 549 1.63 60.95 19.18
CA SER A 549 2.00 62.36 19.30
C SER A 549 2.26 62.80 20.76
N GLN A 550 1.53 62.25 21.73
CA GLN A 550 1.75 62.52 23.16
C GLN A 550 2.95 61.78 23.74
N ARG A 551 3.40 60.66 23.14
CA ARG A 551 4.62 59.95 23.60
C ARG A 551 5.92 60.61 23.15
N PHE A 552 5.90 61.43 22.10
CA PHE A 552 7.10 62.08 21.55
C PHE A 552 7.29 63.55 21.96
N GLY A 553 6.50 64.08 22.91
CA GLY A 553 6.71 65.42 23.47
C GLY A 553 6.67 66.56 22.44
N ARG A 554 6.12 66.34 21.24
CA ARG A 554 6.00 67.40 20.24
C ARG A 554 4.85 68.33 20.62
N LYS A 555 5.21 69.55 21.03
CA LYS A 555 4.26 70.66 21.17
C LYS A 555 3.52 70.84 19.84
N PRO A 556 2.19 71.06 19.85
CA PRO A 556 1.46 71.44 18.65
C PRO A 556 2.03 72.75 18.11
N LYS A 557 2.22 72.80 16.79
CA LYS A 557 2.49 74.04 16.05
C LYS A 557 1.17 74.63 15.61
#